data_AF-A0A0Q4GG56-F1
#
_entry.id   AF-A0A0Q4GG56-F1
#
_cell.length_a   1.000
_cell.length_b   1.000
_cell.length_c   1.000
_cell.angle_alpha   90.00
_cell.angle_beta   90.00
_cell.angle_gamma   90.00
#
_symmetry.space_group_name_H-M   'P 1'
#
loop_
_entity.id
_entity.type
_entity.pdbx_description
1 polymer ?
#
loop_
_entity_poly.entity_id
_entity_poly.type
_entity_poly.pdbx_seq_one_letter_code
_entity_poly.pdbx_strand_id
1 'polypeptide(L)'
;MKNIREKLGLTQDQMSGLLGINRSSAAMYENGSRSIATKNLLLLSEIEIFLNNNVPEIIHSEINTKTDHAKSAIITKLNKQIDRAAYASLKLKRKLQLLQDTNLKTKNLWSVLVHLKLKMPENLPLLAYLEIWK
;
A
#
# COMPACT_ATOMS: atom_id res chain seq x y z
N MET A 1 -16.00 -29.00 -13.58
CA MET A 1 -16.63 -28.26 -12.47
C MET A 1 -15.67 -28.00 -11.31
N LYS A 2 -15.12 -29.03 -10.65
CA LYS A 2 -14.19 -28.89 -9.51
C LYS A 2 -13.03 -27.91 -9.76
N ASN A 3 -12.33 -28.05 -10.89
CA ASN A 3 -11.22 -27.17 -11.25
C ASN A 3 -11.63 -25.70 -11.37
N ILE A 4 -12.79 -25.42 -11.95
CA ILE A 4 -13.32 -24.05 -12.07
C ILE A 4 -13.65 -23.51 -10.67
N ARG A 5 -14.26 -24.32 -9.81
CA ARG A 5 -14.56 -23.94 -8.42
C ARG A 5 -13.28 -23.58 -7.64
N GLU A 6 -12.26 -24.42 -7.74
CA GLU A 6 -10.98 -24.23 -7.05
C GLU A 6 -10.21 -23.03 -7.60
N LYS A 7 -10.21 -22.84 -8.93
CA LYS A 7 -9.68 -21.64 -9.57
C LYS A 7 -10.38 -20.38 -9.06
N LEU A 8 -11.67 -20.43 -8.74
CA LEU A 8 -12.41 -19.27 -8.21
C LEU A 8 -12.30 -19.10 -6.68
N GLY A 9 -11.60 -20.00 -5.97
CA GLY A 9 -11.55 -19.96 -4.50
C GLY A 9 -12.91 -20.16 -3.83
N LEU A 10 -13.84 -20.87 -4.48
CA LEU A 10 -15.20 -21.06 -3.99
C LEU A 10 -15.37 -22.38 -3.22
N THR A 11 -16.21 -22.36 -2.19
CA THR A 11 -16.73 -23.57 -1.55
C THR A 11 -17.80 -24.24 -2.43
N GLN A 12 -18.10 -25.52 -2.18
CA GLN A 12 -19.17 -26.22 -2.94
C GLN A 12 -20.54 -25.56 -2.75
N ASP A 13 -20.79 -24.98 -1.58
CA ASP A 13 -22.03 -24.29 -1.29
C ASP A 13 -22.17 -23.01 -2.13
N GLN A 14 -21.11 -22.20 -2.18
CA GLN A 14 -21.06 -21.00 -3.01
C GLN A 14 -21.16 -21.31 -4.51
N MET A 15 -20.48 -22.37 -4.97
CA MET A 15 -20.59 -22.83 -6.35
C MET A 15 -22.02 -23.34 -6.67
N SER A 16 -22.69 -23.97 -5.70
CA SER A 16 -24.08 -24.40 -5.86
C SER A 16 -25.04 -23.22 -5.97
N GLY A 17 -24.82 -22.17 -5.16
CA GLY A 17 -25.55 -20.91 -5.24
C GLY A 17 -25.35 -20.20 -6.59
N LEU A 18 -24.12 -20.18 -7.11
CA LEU A 18 -23.80 -19.62 -8.43
C LEU A 18 -24.53 -20.35 -9.56
N LEU A 19 -24.64 -21.67 -9.48
CA LEU A 19 -25.31 -22.50 -10.48
C LEU A 19 -26.82 -22.65 -10.24
N GLY A 20 -27.37 -22.07 -9.17
CA GLY A 20 -28.77 -22.23 -8.79
C GLY A 20 -29.18 -23.68 -8.49
N ILE A 21 -28.26 -24.49 -7.97
CA ILE A 21 -28.47 -25.90 -7.60
C ILE A 21 -28.25 -26.10 -6.10
N ASN A 22 -28.68 -27.24 -5.57
CA ASN A 22 -28.35 -27.60 -4.20
C ASN A 22 -26.90 -28.08 -4.07
N ARG A 23 -26.32 -27.92 -2.87
CA ARG A 23 -24.94 -28.33 -2.56
C ARG A 23 -24.68 -29.82 -2.85
N SER A 24 -25.65 -30.69 -2.58
CA SER A 24 -25.53 -32.13 -2.85
C SER A 24 -25.38 -32.42 -4.36
N SER A 25 -26.10 -31.72 -5.22
CA SER A 25 -25.98 -31.84 -6.67
C SER A 25 -24.63 -31.34 -7.16
N ALA A 26 -24.11 -30.26 -6.58
CA ALA A 26 -22.76 -29.79 -6.87
C ALA A 26 -21.70 -30.87 -6.52
N ALA A 27 -21.84 -31.54 -5.37
CA ALA A 27 -20.95 -32.64 -5.00
C ALA A 27 -21.07 -33.85 -5.96
N MET A 28 -22.29 -34.23 -6.36
CA MET A 28 -22.54 -35.31 -7.32
C MET A 28 -22.02 -35.00 -8.74
N TYR A 29 -21.97 -33.72 -9.11
CA TYR A 29 -21.36 -33.28 -10.36
C TYR A 29 -19.84 -33.35 -10.31
N GLU A 30 -19.24 -32.96 -9.18
CA GLU A 30 -17.78 -32.97 -9.03
C GLU A 30 -17.20 -34.38 -8.94
N ASN A 31 -17.93 -35.34 -8.36
CA ASN A 31 -17.50 -36.73 -8.24
C ASN A 31 -17.94 -37.61 -9.42
N GLY A 32 -18.61 -37.04 -10.42
CA GLY A 32 -19.08 -37.78 -11.61
C GLY A 32 -20.26 -38.73 -11.37
N SER A 33 -20.88 -38.71 -10.19
CA SER A 33 -22.05 -39.55 -9.88
C SER A 33 -23.33 -39.10 -10.58
N ARG A 34 -23.35 -37.88 -11.12
CA ARG A 34 -24.48 -37.34 -11.90
C ARG A 34 -23.99 -36.46 -13.05
N SER A 35 -24.67 -36.55 -14.20
CA SER A 35 -24.43 -35.66 -15.32
C SER A 35 -24.88 -34.22 -15.04
N ILE A 36 -24.06 -33.26 -15.47
CA ILE A 36 -24.34 -31.83 -15.34
C ILE A 36 -25.41 -31.44 -16.36
N ALA A 37 -26.43 -30.70 -15.94
CA ALA A 37 -27.45 -30.18 -16.83
C ALA A 37 -26.85 -29.19 -17.86
N THR A 38 -27.34 -29.22 -19.10
CA THR A 38 -26.82 -28.41 -20.22
C THR A 38 -26.73 -26.92 -19.88
N LYS A 39 -27.73 -26.36 -19.20
CA LYS A 39 -27.74 -24.96 -18.75
C LYS A 39 -26.53 -24.63 -17.85
N ASN A 40 -26.21 -25.52 -16.91
CA ASN A 40 -25.11 -25.33 -15.97
C ASN A 40 -23.76 -25.53 -16.67
N LEU A 41 -23.71 -26.39 -17.69
CA LEU A 41 -22.51 -26.60 -18.50
C LEU A 41 -22.19 -25.37 -19.35
N LEU A 42 -23.20 -24.72 -19.95
CA LEU A 42 -23.04 -23.45 -20.65
C LEU A 42 -22.48 -22.37 -19.73
N LEU A 43 -23.05 -22.21 -18.53
CA LEU A 43 -22.58 -21.22 -17.56
C LEU A 43 -21.14 -21.50 -17.11
N LEU A 44 -20.79 -22.76 -16.86
CA LEU A 44 -19.41 -23.14 -16.54
C LEU A 44 -18.45 -22.86 -17.71
N SER A 45 -18.88 -23.08 -18.95
CA SER A 45 -18.09 -22.78 -20.14
C SER A 45 -17.82 -21.29 -20.30
N GLU A 46 -18.81 -20.43 -20.06
CA GLU A 46 -18.63 -18.97 -20.10
C GLU A 46 -17.63 -18.51 -19.05
N ILE A 47 -17.74 -19.03 -17.82
CA ILE A 47 -16.78 -18.77 -16.74
C ILE A 47 -15.37 -19.20 -17.13
N GLU A 48 -15.22 -20.40 -17.71
CA GLU A 48 -13.92 -20.92 -18.11
C GLU A 48 -13.26 -20.09 -19.22
N ILE A 49 -14.03 -19.67 -20.23
CA ILE A 49 -13.56 -18.76 -21.28
C ILE A 49 -13.11 -17.43 -20.67
N PHE A 50 -13.89 -16.87 -19.74
CA PHE A 50 -13.54 -15.62 -19.08
C PHE A 50 -12.24 -15.73 -18.27
N LEU A 51 -12.10 -16.81 -17.48
CA LEU A 51 -10.90 -17.06 -16.67
C LEU A 51 -9.65 -17.24 -17.53
N ASN A 52 -9.76 -17.92 -18.68
CA ASN A 52 -8.63 -18.17 -19.57
C ASN A 52 -8.20 -16.91 -20.33
N ASN A 53 -9.09 -15.94 -20.53
CA ASN A 53 -8.79 -14.72 -21.30
C ASN A 53 -8.33 -13.53 -20.44
N ASN A 54 -8.59 -13.51 -19.13
CA ASN A 54 -8.48 -12.27 -18.33
C ASN A 54 -7.76 -12.34 -16.97
N VAL A 55 -6.99 -13.37 -16.58
CA VAL A 55 -6.29 -13.31 -15.28
C VAL A 55 -4.84 -13.82 -15.30
N PRO A 56 -3.84 -12.97 -14.96
CA PRO A 56 -2.60 -13.39 -14.34
C PRO A 56 -2.85 -13.73 -12.85
N GLU A 57 -2.46 -14.94 -12.45
CA GLU A 57 -2.27 -15.42 -11.07
C GLU A 57 -3.49 -15.34 -10.12
N ILE A 58 -4.24 -16.45 -9.99
CA ILE A 58 -5.39 -16.54 -9.09
C ILE A 58 -4.95 -16.96 -7.68
N ILE A 59 -5.28 -16.12 -6.71
CA ILE A 59 -5.08 -16.26 -5.27
C ILE A 59 -6.06 -17.31 -4.71
N HIS A 60 -5.54 -18.38 -4.12
CA HIS A 60 -6.30 -19.37 -3.36
C HIS A 60 -6.69 -18.79 -1.98
N SER A 61 -7.81 -18.08 -1.87
CA SER A 61 -8.43 -17.83 -0.58
C SER A 61 -9.95 -17.81 -0.71
N GLU A 62 -10.63 -18.52 0.19
CA GLU A 62 -12.09 -18.59 0.28
C GLU A 62 -12.71 -17.18 0.23
N ILE A 63 -13.52 -16.90 -0.79
CA ILE A 63 -14.20 -15.60 -0.92
C ILE A 63 -15.22 -15.49 0.21
N ASN A 64 -14.92 -14.68 1.23
CA ASN A 64 -15.86 -14.35 2.29
C ASN A 64 -16.20 -12.86 2.14
N THR A 65 -17.22 -12.60 1.33
CA THR A 65 -17.65 -11.29 0.83
C THR A 65 -17.82 -10.22 1.92
N LYS A 66 -18.24 -10.61 3.14
CA LYS A 66 -18.32 -9.67 4.28
C LYS A 66 -16.96 -9.33 4.87
N THR A 67 -16.08 -10.33 5.02
CA THR A 67 -14.71 -10.09 5.52
C THR A 67 -13.86 -9.34 4.50
N ASP A 68 -14.09 -9.53 3.21
CA ASP A 68 -13.29 -8.89 2.16
C ASP A 68 -13.63 -7.40 2.00
N HIS A 69 -14.90 -7.02 2.20
CA HIS A 69 -15.27 -5.60 2.33
C HIS A 69 -14.64 -4.95 3.58
N ALA A 70 -14.62 -5.64 4.72
CA ALA A 70 -13.99 -5.14 5.93
C ALA A 70 -12.47 -4.99 5.76
N LYS A 71 -11.80 -5.97 5.13
CA LYS A 71 -10.37 -5.88 4.78
C LYS A 71 -10.09 -4.71 3.84
N SER A 72 -10.91 -4.50 2.81
CA SER A 72 -10.77 -3.37 1.89
C SER A 72 -10.91 -2.00 2.60
N ALA A 73 -11.87 -1.88 3.52
CA ALA A 73 -12.02 -0.68 4.35
C ALA A 73 -10.81 -0.43 5.28
N ILE A 74 -10.20 -1.49 5.81
CA ILE A 74 -8.98 -1.38 6.63
C ILE A 74 -7.80 -0.95 5.76
N ILE A 75 -7.62 -1.56 4.57
CA ILE A 75 -6.55 -1.22 3.62
C ILE A 75 -6.63 0.25 3.23
N THR A 76 -7.80 0.74 2.84
CA THR A 76 -8.00 2.16 2.47
C THR A 76 -7.67 3.10 3.63
N LYS A 77 -8.03 2.74 4.87
CA LYS A 77 -7.69 3.52 6.06
C LYS A 77 -6.18 3.55 6.32
N LEU A 78 -5.49 2.42 6.18
CA LEU A 78 -4.04 2.33 6.35
C LEU A 78 -3.30 3.13 5.28
N ASN A 79 -3.71 3.04 4.01
CA ASN A 79 -3.13 3.84 2.93
C ASN A 79 -3.23 5.35 3.22
N LYS A 80 -4.38 5.80 3.71
CA LYS A 80 -4.57 7.20 4.12
C LYS A 80 -3.63 7.62 5.27
N GLN A 81 -3.27 6.70 6.17
CA GLN A 81 -2.30 6.98 7.23
C GLN A 81 -0.88 7.07 6.68
N ILE A 82 -0.51 6.19 5.75
CA ILE A 82 0.78 6.23 5.05
C ILE A 82 0.95 7.58 4.33
N ASP A 83 -0.06 8.04 3.59
CA ASP A 83 0.00 9.32 2.87
C ASP A 83 0.20 10.51 3.82
N ARG A 84 -0.51 10.51 4.95
CA ARG A 84 -0.37 11.54 5.98
C ARG A 84 1.02 11.55 6.61
N ALA A 85 1.55 10.37 6.92
CA ALA A 85 2.90 10.23 7.48
C ALA A 85 3.97 10.68 6.47
N ALA A 86 3.81 10.33 5.20
CA ALA A 86 4.70 10.76 4.12
C ALA A 86 4.70 12.28 3.94
N TYR A 87 3.54 12.93 4.01
CA TYR A 87 3.46 14.39 3.96
C TYR A 87 4.13 15.05 5.17
N ALA A 88 3.88 14.54 6.38
CA ALA A 88 4.47 15.06 7.60
C ALA A 88 6.00 14.94 7.59
N SER A 89 6.54 13.80 7.15
CA SER A 89 7.98 13.58 7.04
C SER A 89 8.63 14.52 6.02
N LEU A 90 7.98 14.76 4.87
CA LEU A 90 8.45 15.72 3.88
C LEU A 90 8.52 17.15 4.45
N LYS A 91 7.50 17.56 5.20
CA LYS A 91 7.46 18.89 5.84
C LYS A 91 8.58 19.05 6.87
N LEU A 92 8.81 18.03 7.70
CA LEU A 92 9.92 18.02 8.67
C LEU A 92 11.27 18.09 7.97
N LYS A 93 11.47 17.33 6.89
CA LYS A 93 12.71 17.33 6.11
C LYS A 93 13.04 18.71 5.56
N ARG A 94 12.05 19.43 5.02
CA ARG A 94 12.23 20.81 4.54
C ARG A 94 12.63 21.76 5.67
N LYS A 95 11.98 21.66 6.82
CA LYS A 95 12.30 22.50 7.98
C LYS A 95 13.72 22.22 8.49
N LEU A 96 14.10 20.95 8.55
CA LEU A 96 15.45 20.53 8.94
C LEU A 96 16.51 21.10 7.98
N GLN A 97 16.26 21.02 6.68
CA GLN A 97 17.16 21.57 5.67
C GLN A 97 17.38 23.08 5.85
N LEU A 98 16.30 23.85 6.04
CA LEU A 98 16.41 25.29 6.31
C LEU A 98 17.25 25.58 7.55
N LEU A 99 17.04 24.82 8.63
CA LEU A 99 17.83 24.98 9.86
C LEU A 99 19.30 24.62 9.65
N GLN A 100 19.59 23.56 8.90
CA GLN A 100 20.95 23.18 8.55
C GLN A 100 21.65 24.27 7.73
N ASP A 101 20.97 24.85 6.74
CA ASP A 101 21.50 25.93 5.92
C ASP A 101 21.80 27.18 6.76
N THR A 102 20.89 27.54 7.68
CA THR A 102 21.13 28.68 8.59
C THR A 102 22.29 28.43 9.56
N ASN A 103 22.41 27.20 10.08
CA ASN A 103 23.50 26.84 10.97
C ASN A 103 24.85 26.85 10.22
N LEU A 104 24.89 26.35 8.98
CA LEU A 104 26.10 26.38 8.16
C LEU A 104 26.55 27.82 7.90
N LYS A 105 25.62 28.73 7.53
CA LYS A 105 25.92 30.16 7.38
C LYS A 105 26.50 30.76 8.67
N THR A 106 25.89 30.43 9.80
CA THR A 106 26.33 30.91 11.12
C THR A 106 27.74 30.40 11.45
N LYS A 107 28.01 29.11 11.22
CA LYS A 107 29.35 28.51 11.40
C LYS A 107 30.40 29.17 10.51
N ASN A 108 30.08 29.41 9.25
CA ASN A 108 31.00 30.07 8.33
C ASN A 108 31.31 31.49 8.79
N LEU A 109 30.29 32.26 9.21
CA LEU A 109 30.47 33.59 9.77
C LEU A 109 31.39 33.57 11.01
N TRP A 110 31.15 32.64 11.93
CA TRP A 110 32.01 32.45 13.11
C TRP A 110 33.45 32.13 12.72
N SER A 111 33.65 31.24 11.75
CA SER A 111 35.00 30.90 11.26
C SER A 111 35.72 32.13 10.69
N VAL A 112 35.01 32.98 9.94
CA VAL A 112 35.57 34.24 9.40
C VAL A 112 35.90 35.21 10.53
N LEU A 113 34.99 35.41 11.48
CA LEU A 113 35.21 36.31 12.61
C LEU A 113 36.40 35.89 13.47
N VAL A 114 36.54 34.59 13.75
CA VAL A 114 37.69 34.04 14.47
C VAL A 114 38.99 34.27 13.68
N HIS A 115 38.99 34.03 12.37
CA HIS A 115 40.16 34.24 11.53
C HIS A 115 40.59 35.71 11.49
N LEU A 116 39.62 36.64 11.34
CA LEU A 116 39.88 38.07 11.31
C LEU A 116 40.41 38.58 12.66
N LYS A 117 39.84 38.11 13.78
CA LYS A 117 40.31 38.44 15.14
C LYS A 117 41.77 38.06 15.36
N LEU A 118 42.22 36.92 14.82
CA LEU A 118 43.62 36.47 14.95
C LEU A 118 44.59 37.31 14.13
N LYS A 119 44.16 37.89 13.00
CA LYS A 119 45.03 38.66 12.08
C LYS A 119 45.04 40.16 12.32
N MET A 120 43.97 40.73 12.88
CA MET A 120 43.81 42.19 13.08
C MET A 120 43.22 42.49 14.47
N PRO A 121 44.03 42.43 15.55
CA PRO A 121 43.54 42.62 16.91
C PRO A 121 43.12 44.05 17.26
N GLU A 122 43.69 45.07 16.60
CA GLU A 122 43.55 46.48 17.01
C GLU A 122 42.51 47.29 16.21
N ASN A 123 41.95 46.74 15.13
CA ASN A 123 41.07 47.51 14.25
C ASN A 123 39.83 46.70 13.87
N LEU A 124 38.85 46.60 14.76
CA LEU A 124 37.63 45.85 14.46
C LEU A 124 36.39 46.43 15.16
N PRO A 125 35.64 47.32 14.49
CA PRO A 125 34.24 47.60 14.85
C PRO A 125 33.36 46.34 14.91
N LEU A 126 33.81 45.21 14.33
CA LEU A 126 33.13 43.91 14.41
C LEU A 126 33.19 43.24 15.79
N LEU A 127 34.05 43.66 16.72
CA LEU A 127 34.02 43.15 18.11
C LEU A 127 32.66 43.39 18.77
N ALA A 128 31.98 44.49 18.42
CA ALA A 128 30.63 44.81 18.88
C ALA A 128 29.60 43.73 18.48
N TYR A 129 29.80 43.02 17.36
CA TYR A 129 28.89 41.94 16.94
C TYR A 129 29.15 40.61 17.66
N LEU A 130 30.34 40.41 18.22
CA LEU A 130 30.74 39.19 18.93
C LEU A 130 30.28 39.18 20.40
N GLU A 131 30.07 40.35 21.00
CA GLU A 131 29.68 40.48 22.42
C GLU A 131 28.16 40.40 22.67
N ILE A 132 27.33 40.53 21.63
CA ILE A 132 25.86 40.62 21.76
C ILE A 132 25.18 39.26 22.11
N TRP A 133 25.90 38.14 22.03
CA TRP A 133 25.35 36.79 22.27
C TRP A 133 26.09 35.99 23.35
N LYS A 134 26.44 36.64 24.47
CA LYS A 134 26.86 35.94 25.70
C LYS A 134 25.66 35.49 26.54
#